data_AF-A0A8J7CME0-F1
#
_entry.id   AF-A0A8J7CME0-F1
#
_cell.length_a   1.000
_cell.length_b   1.000
_cell.length_c   1.000
_cell.angle_alpha   90.00
_cell.angle_beta   90.00
_cell.angle_gamma   90.00
#
_symmetry.space_group_name_H-M   'P 1'
#
loop_
_entity.id
_entity.type
_entity.pdbx_description
1 polymer ?
#
loop_
_entity_poly.entity_id
_entity_poly.type
_entity_poly.pdbx_seq_one_letter_code
_entity_poly.pdbx_strand_id
1 'polypeptide(L)'
;MSATAPLPPLRPGVTLRPDQVFSRAGGQDRLADLYLPAGAGPHPAVIFLHGGGWRFGDRRLAPDLSRHFAEAGYVMVSIDYRLSGEAGFPAAVEDVVSAICWLRATAAQHGVDPDRIALMGSSAGGHLACLAALAPETFRGGDCLPVGAQVAAVIDGYGPVDFTRIDAQRDPDALPGTDPESAHLPPPRPMSDPGALECLFLGGVVADIPDRARAASPLSHVSAAAPPMLIAHGTFDGAIPPAQSAQLFEALDRAGARAEWLQIEGLGHGFLNRSALDEAGPFAMTRRLSRAAGGTGAAIAERSGVWQAIRSFLDRTLPGPAR
;
A
#
# COMPACT_ATOMS: atom_id res chain seq x y z
N MET A 1 -3.91 -13.46 -19.42
CA MET A 1 -2.87 -12.76 -20.19
C MET A 1 -3.26 -11.30 -20.22
N SER A 2 -2.74 -10.48 -19.31
CA SER A 2 -2.95 -9.03 -19.38
C SER A 2 -1.72 -8.45 -20.06
N ALA A 3 -1.88 -7.94 -21.28
CA ALA A 3 -0.87 -7.09 -21.86
C ALA A 3 -0.77 -5.87 -20.96
N THR A 4 0.37 -5.69 -20.29
CA THR A 4 0.64 -4.49 -19.49
C THR A 4 0.42 -3.28 -20.38
N ALA A 5 -0.53 -2.43 -20.01
CA ALA A 5 -0.71 -1.15 -20.67
C ALA A 5 0.64 -0.42 -20.69
N PRO A 6 0.98 0.29 -21.79
CA PRO A 6 2.21 1.06 -21.83
C PRO A 6 2.26 2.03 -20.66
N LEU A 7 3.42 2.13 -20.01
CA LEU A 7 3.63 3.09 -18.93
C LEU A 7 3.27 4.50 -19.44
N PRO A 8 2.61 5.34 -18.61
CA PRO A 8 2.31 6.71 -18.99
C PRO A 8 3.62 7.45 -19.34
N PRO A 9 3.55 8.45 -20.23
CA PRO A 9 4.72 9.25 -20.58
C PRO A 9 5.29 9.92 -19.32
N LEU A 10 6.60 9.82 -19.14
CA LEU A 10 7.31 10.44 -18.02
C LEU A 10 7.13 11.97 -18.04
N ARG A 11 7.02 12.57 -16.86
CA ARG A 11 7.07 14.02 -16.71
C ARG A 11 8.46 14.58 -17.03
N PRO A 12 8.54 15.82 -17.53
CA PRO A 12 9.82 16.48 -17.76
C PRO A 12 10.71 16.45 -16.52
N GLY A 13 11.98 16.07 -16.69
CA GLY A 13 12.95 15.99 -15.60
C GLY A 13 12.94 14.69 -14.79
N VAL A 14 11.93 13.82 -14.96
CA VAL A 14 11.90 12.51 -14.30
C VAL A 14 12.67 11.49 -15.14
N THR A 15 13.56 10.73 -14.49
CA THR A 15 14.31 9.64 -15.13
C THR A 15 13.79 8.29 -14.67
N LEU A 16 13.44 7.40 -15.60
CA LEU A 16 13.12 6.01 -15.29
C LEU A 16 14.39 5.15 -15.34
N ARG A 17 14.65 4.39 -14.28
CA ARG A 17 15.62 3.29 -14.25
C ARG A 17 14.85 1.97 -14.05
N PRO A 18 14.54 1.25 -15.13
CA PRO A 18 13.74 0.03 -15.04
C PRO A 18 14.58 -1.19 -14.62
N ASP A 19 13.90 -2.28 -14.29
CA ASP A 19 14.47 -3.65 -14.17
C ASP A 19 15.63 -3.78 -13.18
N GLN A 20 15.61 -3.04 -12.07
CA GLN A 20 16.62 -3.16 -11.01
C GLN A 20 16.34 -4.40 -10.16
N VAL A 21 17.29 -5.34 -10.11
CA VAL A 21 17.16 -6.54 -9.27
C VAL A 21 17.39 -6.17 -7.81
N PHE A 22 16.39 -6.40 -6.95
CA PHE A 22 16.50 -6.15 -5.51
C PHE A 22 16.58 -7.43 -4.66
N SER A 23 16.15 -8.57 -5.20
CA SER A 23 16.13 -9.86 -4.52
C SER A 23 16.19 -11.00 -5.55
N ARG A 24 16.62 -12.20 -5.13
CA ARG A 24 16.58 -13.44 -5.93
C ARG A 24 15.75 -14.53 -5.25
N ALA A 25 14.85 -14.16 -4.35
CA ALA A 25 14.08 -15.08 -3.54
C ALA A 25 13.27 -16.04 -4.41
N GLY A 26 13.33 -17.34 -4.11
CA GLY A 26 12.70 -18.38 -4.93
C GLY A 26 13.46 -18.71 -6.23
N GLY A 27 14.71 -18.25 -6.37
CA GLY A 27 15.58 -18.55 -7.52
C GLY A 27 15.25 -17.74 -8.77
N GLN A 28 14.48 -16.65 -8.64
CA GLN A 28 14.14 -15.74 -9.72
C GLN A 28 14.41 -14.30 -9.30
N ASP A 29 14.80 -13.45 -10.25
CA ASP A 29 15.00 -12.03 -9.98
C ASP A 29 13.67 -11.35 -9.61
N ARG A 30 13.70 -10.55 -8.54
CA ARG A 30 12.64 -9.60 -8.19
C ARG A 30 13.08 -8.22 -8.62
N LEU A 31 12.25 -7.58 -9.42
CA LEU A 31 12.60 -6.36 -10.13
C LEU A 31 11.90 -5.14 -9.52
N ALA A 32 12.57 -4.00 -9.63
CA ALA A 32 12.08 -2.69 -9.26
C ALA A 32 12.27 -1.71 -10.41
N ASP A 33 11.27 -0.85 -10.64
CA ASP A 33 11.35 0.29 -11.54
C ASP A 33 11.43 1.58 -10.71
N LEU A 34 12.47 2.38 -10.93
CA LEU A 34 12.71 3.61 -10.17
C LEU A 34 12.43 4.84 -11.00
N TYR A 35 11.60 5.74 -10.48
CA TYR A 35 11.32 7.05 -11.05
C TYR A 35 12.07 8.09 -10.23
N LEU A 36 13.12 8.64 -10.80
CA LEU A 36 14.04 9.55 -10.14
C LEU A 36 13.65 11.00 -10.44
N PRO A 37 13.48 11.85 -9.41
CA PRO A 37 13.19 13.27 -9.58
C PRO A 37 14.41 14.00 -10.17
N ALA A 38 14.16 15.19 -10.73
CA ALA A 38 15.24 16.09 -11.13
C ALA A 38 15.96 16.68 -9.90
N GLY A 39 17.21 17.12 -10.11
CA GLY A 39 18.01 17.80 -9.08
C GLY A 39 18.81 16.87 -8.18
N ALA A 40 19.73 17.47 -7.42
CA ALA A 40 20.57 16.75 -6.49
C ALA A 40 19.77 16.28 -5.26
N GLY A 41 20.01 15.04 -4.83
CA GLY A 41 19.44 14.47 -3.61
C GLY A 41 20.23 14.83 -2.35
N PRO A 42 20.04 14.08 -1.24
CA PRO A 42 19.18 12.91 -1.15
C PRO A 42 17.68 13.25 -1.08
N HIS A 43 16.86 12.46 -1.77
CA HIS A 43 15.41 12.63 -1.90
C HIS A 43 14.67 11.65 -0.98
N PRO A 44 13.48 11.99 -0.46
CA PRO A 44 12.59 11.00 0.15
C PRO A 44 12.17 9.97 -0.90
N ALA A 45 11.91 8.73 -0.48
CA ALA A 45 11.46 7.67 -1.37
C ALA A 45 10.14 7.05 -0.94
N VAL A 46 9.37 6.57 -1.91
CA VAL A 46 8.15 5.79 -1.67
C VAL A 46 8.24 4.50 -2.47
N ILE A 47 8.18 3.36 -1.78
CA ILE A 47 8.05 2.06 -2.41
C ILE A 47 6.56 1.83 -2.67
N PHE A 48 6.19 1.71 -3.95
CA PHE A 48 4.82 1.44 -4.38
C PHE A 48 4.59 -0.06 -4.56
N LEU A 49 3.48 -0.54 -3.99
CA LEU A 49 3.04 -1.93 -4.01
C LEU A 49 1.70 -2.02 -4.76
N HIS A 50 1.69 -2.74 -5.88
CA HIS A 50 0.49 -2.88 -6.69
C HIS A 50 -0.61 -3.70 -5.99
N GLY A 51 -1.84 -3.56 -6.46
CA GLY A 51 -2.98 -4.39 -6.04
C GLY A 51 -3.05 -5.72 -6.80
N GLY A 52 -4.26 -6.25 -7.02
CA GLY A 52 -4.43 -7.49 -7.80
C GLY A 52 -4.55 -8.77 -6.97
N GLY A 53 -4.96 -8.63 -5.70
CA GLY A 53 -5.33 -9.76 -4.82
C GLY A 53 -4.23 -10.79 -4.67
N TRP A 54 -2.98 -10.34 -4.58
CA TRP A 54 -1.75 -11.16 -4.51
C TRP A 54 -1.57 -12.16 -5.67
N ARG A 55 -2.47 -12.20 -6.66
CA ARG A 55 -2.52 -13.21 -7.71
C ARG A 55 -2.16 -12.65 -9.07
N PHE A 56 -2.33 -11.35 -9.24
CA PHE A 56 -2.16 -10.63 -10.50
C PHE A 56 -1.38 -9.34 -10.28
N GLY A 57 -0.91 -8.79 -11.40
CA GLY A 57 -0.16 -7.53 -11.42
C GLY A 57 1.35 -7.77 -11.47
N ASP A 58 2.05 -6.67 -11.72
CA ASP A 58 3.48 -6.53 -11.63
C ASP A 58 3.78 -5.06 -11.31
N ARG A 59 5.05 -4.68 -11.17
CA ARG A 59 5.48 -3.31 -10.87
C ARG A 59 5.02 -2.23 -11.86
N ARG A 60 4.48 -2.59 -13.02
CA ARG A 60 3.92 -1.66 -14.02
C ARG A 60 2.43 -1.43 -13.83
N LEU A 61 1.76 -2.23 -12.98
CA LEU A 61 0.39 -1.97 -12.51
C LEU A 61 0.43 -0.88 -11.43
N ALA A 62 0.66 0.36 -11.87
CA ALA A 62 0.80 1.51 -11.01
C ALA A 62 0.08 2.73 -11.63
N PRO A 63 -0.33 3.71 -10.81
CA PRO A 63 -0.74 5.02 -11.31
C PRO A 63 0.46 5.74 -11.96
N ASP A 64 0.25 6.94 -12.49
CA ASP A 64 1.32 7.79 -13.00
C ASP A 64 2.21 8.31 -11.87
N LEU A 65 3.12 7.46 -11.40
CA LEU A 65 4.08 7.72 -10.32
C LEU A 65 4.98 8.91 -10.67
N SER A 66 5.25 9.13 -11.96
CA SER A 66 6.03 10.26 -12.45
C SER A 66 5.30 11.59 -12.18
N ARG A 67 4.03 11.69 -12.59
CA ARG A 67 3.18 12.87 -12.35
C ARG A 67 2.93 13.14 -10.87
N HIS A 68 2.58 12.11 -10.12
CA HIS A 68 2.03 12.35 -8.79
C HIS A 68 3.12 12.57 -7.76
N PHE A 69 4.30 12.00 -7.94
CA PHE A 69 5.33 11.98 -6.90
C PHE A 69 6.73 12.35 -7.40
N ALA A 70 7.21 11.77 -8.50
CA ALA A 70 8.58 12.04 -8.95
C ALA A 70 8.78 13.49 -9.40
N GLU A 71 7.78 14.10 -10.04
CA GLU A 71 7.78 15.54 -10.34
C GLU A 71 7.81 16.42 -9.07
N ALA A 72 7.31 15.88 -7.95
CA ALA A 72 7.30 16.56 -6.64
C ALA A 72 8.55 16.31 -5.78
N GLY A 73 9.57 15.63 -6.31
CA GLY A 73 10.85 15.41 -5.61
C GLY A 73 10.94 14.10 -4.82
N TYR A 74 10.02 13.15 -5.04
CA TYR A 74 10.10 11.81 -4.44
C TYR A 74 10.75 10.82 -5.39
N VAL A 75 11.64 9.97 -4.89
CA VAL A 75 12.03 8.76 -5.63
C VAL A 75 10.91 7.73 -5.50
N MET A 76 10.27 7.37 -6.61
CA MET A 76 9.29 6.27 -6.59
C MET A 76 9.97 4.96 -6.96
N VAL A 77 9.69 3.90 -6.19
CA VAL A 77 10.22 2.56 -6.42
C VAL A 77 9.05 1.60 -6.53
N SER A 78 8.66 1.20 -7.74
CA SER A 78 7.60 0.20 -7.94
C SER A 78 8.23 -1.18 -8.02
N ILE A 79 7.74 -2.16 -7.25
CA ILE A 79 8.40 -3.48 -7.15
C ILE A 79 7.49 -4.63 -7.56
N ASP A 80 8.11 -5.69 -8.07
CA ASP A 80 7.50 -7.01 -8.18
C ASP A 80 7.57 -7.71 -6.82
N TYR A 81 6.56 -8.49 -6.47
CA TYR A 81 6.58 -9.44 -5.35
C TYR A 81 6.02 -10.79 -5.80
N ARG A 82 6.42 -11.87 -5.13
CA ARG A 82 5.93 -13.22 -5.43
C ARG A 82 4.42 -13.28 -5.31
N LEU A 83 3.75 -13.68 -6.39
CA LEU A 83 2.30 -13.85 -6.43
C LEU A 83 1.89 -15.20 -5.84
N SER A 84 0.66 -15.35 -5.39
CA SER A 84 0.12 -16.58 -4.78
C SER A 84 0.11 -17.79 -5.71
N GLY A 85 0.26 -17.58 -7.03
CA GLY A 85 0.48 -18.67 -8.00
C GLY A 85 1.90 -19.22 -8.01
N GLU A 86 2.85 -18.46 -7.46
CA GLU A 86 4.26 -18.83 -7.29
C GLU A 86 4.54 -19.28 -5.86
N ALA A 87 4.13 -18.49 -4.87
CA ALA A 87 4.31 -18.79 -3.45
C ALA A 87 3.21 -18.15 -2.59
N GLY A 88 2.70 -18.90 -1.61
CA GLY A 88 1.75 -18.38 -0.62
C GLY A 88 2.42 -17.50 0.45
N PHE A 89 1.62 -16.99 1.38
CA PHE A 89 2.08 -16.29 2.57
C PHE A 89 3.14 -17.11 3.33
N PRO A 90 4.27 -16.51 3.78
CA PRO A 90 4.57 -15.08 3.83
C PRO A 90 5.40 -14.50 2.67
N ALA A 91 5.61 -15.23 1.57
CA ALA A 91 6.57 -14.90 0.52
C ALA A 91 6.51 -13.44 0.01
N ALA A 92 5.31 -12.94 -0.32
CA ALA A 92 5.16 -11.58 -0.81
C ALA A 92 5.59 -10.51 0.22
N VAL A 93 5.36 -10.75 1.51
CA VAL A 93 5.74 -9.81 2.58
C VAL A 93 7.25 -9.80 2.76
N GLU A 94 7.90 -10.96 2.68
CA GLU A 94 9.36 -11.08 2.71
C GLU A 94 10.02 -10.32 1.56
N ASP A 95 9.39 -10.31 0.38
CA ASP A 95 9.88 -9.57 -0.78
C ASP A 95 9.80 -8.06 -0.54
N VAL A 96 8.70 -7.57 0.05
CA VAL A 96 8.59 -6.14 0.43
C VAL A 96 9.66 -5.76 1.46
N VAL A 97 9.86 -6.58 2.49
CA VAL A 97 10.93 -6.33 3.49
C VAL A 97 12.29 -6.32 2.81
N SER A 98 12.56 -7.26 1.90
CA SER A 98 13.82 -7.30 1.15
C SER A 98 14.01 -6.07 0.26
N ALA A 99 12.95 -5.54 -0.36
CA ALA A 99 13.00 -4.29 -1.12
C ALA A 99 13.35 -3.08 -0.25
N ILE A 100 12.83 -3.02 0.99
CA ILE A 100 13.21 -1.98 1.96
C ILE A 100 14.71 -2.09 2.29
N CYS A 101 15.18 -3.31 2.63
CA CYS A 101 16.58 -3.55 2.96
C CYS A 101 17.50 -3.20 1.79
N TRP A 102 17.12 -3.58 0.57
CA TRP A 102 17.82 -3.26 -0.66
C TRP A 102 17.91 -1.75 -0.88
N LEU A 103 16.78 -1.03 -0.85
CA LEU A 103 16.75 0.41 -1.11
C LEU A 103 17.57 1.19 -0.08
N ARG A 104 17.54 0.79 1.20
CA ARG A 104 18.38 1.39 2.24
C ARG A 104 19.86 1.14 2.00
N ALA A 105 20.25 -0.08 1.60
CA ALA A 105 21.64 -0.42 1.33
C ALA A 105 22.19 0.27 0.05
N THR A 106 21.33 0.54 -0.94
CA THR A 106 21.70 1.17 -2.21
C THR A 106 21.33 2.66 -2.28
N ALA A 107 20.86 3.26 -1.18
CA ALA A 107 20.26 4.59 -1.16
C ALA A 107 21.12 5.67 -1.86
N ALA A 108 22.43 5.70 -1.58
CA ALA A 108 23.37 6.63 -2.20
C ALA A 108 23.44 6.52 -3.74
N GLN A 109 23.28 5.30 -4.29
CA GLN A 109 23.33 5.04 -5.75
C GLN A 109 22.08 5.60 -6.47
N HIS A 110 20.99 5.72 -5.73
CA HIS A 110 19.70 6.19 -6.24
C HIS A 110 19.36 7.61 -5.78
N GLY A 111 20.26 8.27 -5.04
CA GLY A 111 20.03 9.60 -4.49
C GLY A 111 18.88 9.63 -3.49
N VAL A 112 18.69 8.54 -2.73
CA VAL A 112 17.66 8.37 -1.71
C VAL A 112 18.22 8.68 -0.34
N ASP A 113 17.41 9.32 0.51
CA ASP A 113 17.66 9.40 1.95
C ASP A 113 17.14 8.10 2.61
N PRO A 114 18.01 7.24 3.16
CA PRO A 114 17.58 5.95 3.70
C PRO A 114 16.60 6.09 4.86
N ASP A 115 16.60 7.21 5.58
CA ASP A 115 15.74 7.44 6.75
C ASP A 115 14.40 8.12 6.39
N ARG A 116 14.18 8.40 5.09
CA ARG A 116 12.94 9.00 4.57
C ARG A 116 12.29 8.11 3.50
N ILE A 117 12.13 6.84 3.82
CA ILE A 117 11.46 5.84 2.98
C ILE A 117 10.06 5.58 3.52
N ALA A 118 9.04 5.70 2.67
CA ALA A 118 7.67 5.29 2.96
C ALA A 118 7.23 4.09 2.11
N LEU A 119 6.19 3.39 2.56
CA LEU A 119 5.48 2.39 1.76
C LEU A 119 4.13 2.95 1.32
N MET A 120 3.70 2.61 0.12
CA MET A 120 2.39 2.93 -0.40
C MET A 120 1.84 1.75 -1.19
N GLY A 121 0.58 1.39 -1.01
CA GLY A 121 -0.01 0.36 -1.85
C GLY A 121 -1.51 0.43 -1.98
N SER A 122 -2.04 -0.31 -2.97
CA SER A 122 -3.47 -0.46 -3.22
C SER A 122 -3.93 -1.89 -2.93
N SER A 123 -5.07 -2.06 -2.26
CA SER A 123 -5.68 -3.37 -2.00
C SER A 123 -4.66 -4.35 -1.37
N ALA A 124 -4.34 -5.47 -2.05
CA ALA A 124 -3.27 -6.39 -1.68
C ALA A 124 -1.93 -5.68 -1.36
N GLY A 125 -1.53 -4.67 -2.12
CA GLY A 125 -0.33 -3.88 -1.85
C GLY A 125 -0.44 -3.01 -0.59
N GLY A 126 -1.63 -2.49 -0.27
CA GLY A 126 -1.89 -1.77 0.98
C GLY A 126 -1.76 -2.71 2.19
N HIS A 127 -2.29 -3.92 2.07
CA HIS A 127 -2.10 -5.01 3.04
C HIS A 127 -0.62 -5.35 3.25
N LEU A 128 0.14 -5.57 2.17
CA LEU A 128 1.57 -5.89 2.24
C LEU A 128 2.38 -4.72 2.84
N ALA A 129 2.06 -3.47 2.50
CA ALA A 129 2.69 -2.28 3.09
C ALA A 129 2.50 -2.26 4.61
N CYS A 130 1.28 -2.53 5.08
CA CYS A 130 0.99 -2.57 6.51
C CYS A 130 1.76 -3.69 7.22
N LEU A 131 1.75 -4.92 6.71
CA LEU A 131 2.47 -6.04 7.33
C LEU A 131 3.99 -5.78 7.41
N ALA A 132 4.59 -5.35 6.30
CA ALA A 132 6.02 -5.11 6.24
C ALA A 132 6.47 -3.99 7.20
N ALA A 133 5.64 -2.96 7.40
CA ALA A 133 5.94 -1.87 8.30
C ALA A 133 5.66 -2.18 9.78
N LEU A 134 4.61 -2.95 10.08
CA LEU A 134 4.19 -3.27 11.45
C LEU A 134 5.00 -4.43 12.05
N ALA A 135 5.49 -5.36 11.21
CA ALA A 135 6.23 -6.53 11.66
C ALA A 135 7.45 -6.87 10.77
N PRO A 136 8.34 -5.91 10.46
CA PRO A 136 9.46 -6.12 9.54
C PRO A 136 10.38 -7.26 9.97
N GLU A 137 10.63 -7.41 11.27
CA GLU A 137 11.52 -8.44 11.81
C GLU A 137 10.88 -9.84 11.76
N THR A 138 9.55 -9.94 11.90
CA THR A 138 8.81 -11.19 11.74
C THR A 138 8.87 -11.71 10.31
N PHE A 139 8.88 -10.79 9.34
CA PHE A 139 8.86 -11.11 7.91
C PHE A 139 10.21 -10.86 7.22
N ARG A 140 11.30 -10.79 7.99
CA ARG A 140 12.65 -10.69 7.41
C ARG A 140 13.02 -12.02 6.76
N GLY A 141 12.96 -12.08 5.43
CA GLY A 141 13.42 -13.21 4.62
C GLY A 141 14.94 -13.25 4.45
N GLY A 142 15.44 -14.36 3.88
CA GLY A 142 16.88 -14.61 3.71
C GLY A 142 17.62 -13.65 2.76
N ASP A 143 16.88 -12.99 1.85
CA ASP A 143 17.44 -12.05 0.88
C ASP A 143 17.47 -10.60 1.39
N CYS A 144 16.89 -10.31 2.56
CA CYS A 144 17.02 -8.99 3.17
C CYS A 144 18.47 -8.76 3.59
N LEU A 145 19.07 -7.71 3.02
CA LEU A 145 20.43 -7.26 3.36
C LEU A 145 20.53 -6.88 4.85
N PRO A 146 21.74 -6.96 5.46
CA PRO A 146 21.95 -6.74 6.91
C PRO A 146 21.88 -5.24 7.30
N VAL A 147 20.73 -4.62 7.04
CA VAL A 147 20.37 -3.24 7.40
C VAL A 147 18.97 -3.24 8.01
N GLY A 148 18.62 -2.15 8.73
CA GLY A 148 17.27 -1.98 9.26
C GLY A 148 16.22 -1.97 8.15
N ALA A 149 15.01 -2.46 8.45
CA ALA A 149 13.86 -2.50 7.54
C ALA A 149 12.72 -1.57 7.99
N GLN A 150 13.01 -0.61 8.88
CA GLN A 150 12.05 0.38 9.33
C GLN A 150 11.76 1.40 8.22
N VAL A 151 10.51 1.86 8.16
CA VAL A 151 10.04 2.89 7.24
C VAL A 151 9.46 4.07 8.01
N ALA A 152 9.53 5.26 7.42
CA ALA A 152 9.14 6.51 8.06
C ALA A 152 7.64 6.81 7.94
N ALA A 153 6.93 6.19 6.98
CA ALA A 153 5.47 6.30 6.86
C ALA A 153 4.87 5.15 6.04
N VAL A 154 3.56 4.94 6.17
CA VAL A 154 2.77 4.01 5.34
C VAL A 154 1.53 4.68 4.79
N ILE A 155 1.20 4.41 3.53
CA ILE A 155 -0.08 4.75 2.93
C ILE A 155 -0.79 3.46 2.53
N ASP A 156 -1.83 3.11 3.27
CA ASP A 156 -2.72 2.00 3.01
C ASP A 156 -3.93 2.47 2.19
N GLY A 157 -3.99 2.07 0.92
CA GLY A 157 -5.18 2.21 0.10
C GLY A 157 -6.05 0.97 0.18
N TYR A 158 -7.11 1.01 0.99
CA TYR A 158 -8.17 -0.02 1.07
C TYR A 158 -7.65 -1.46 1.14
N GLY A 159 -6.57 -1.69 1.88
CA GLY A 159 -6.06 -3.04 2.15
C GLY A 159 -6.92 -3.81 3.14
N PRO A 160 -7.09 -5.14 2.98
CA PRO A 160 -7.63 -5.97 4.05
C PRO A 160 -6.66 -6.05 5.23
N VAL A 161 -7.17 -5.94 6.45
CA VAL A 161 -6.37 -5.89 7.68
C VAL A 161 -6.69 -6.99 8.68
N ASP A 162 -7.84 -7.66 8.52
CA ASP A 162 -8.31 -8.79 9.32
C ASP A 162 -9.11 -9.78 8.44
N PHE A 163 -8.42 -10.82 7.96
CA PHE A 163 -9.00 -11.86 7.12
C PHE A 163 -10.11 -12.66 7.82
N THR A 164 -10.16 -12.64 9.15
CA THR A 164 -11.18 -13.40 9.91
C THR A 164 -12.52 -12.66 10.00
N ARG A 165 -12.57 -11.41 9.55
CA ARG A 165 -13.76 -10.54 9.67
C ARG A 165 -14.35 -10.10 8.34
N ILE A 166 -13.65 -10.29 7.22
CA ILE A 166 -14.07 -9.78 5.90
C ILE A 166 -15.51 -10.19 5.58
N ASP A 167 -15.84 -11.48 5.62
CA ASP A 167 -17.18 -11.97 5.26
C ASP A 167 -18.27 -11.38 6.15
N ALA A 168 -18.01 -11.26 7.45
CA ALA A 168 -18.98 -10.71 8.42
C ALA A 168 -19.17 -9.19 8.28
N GLN A 169 -18.26 -8.50 7.59
CA GLN A 169 -18.29 -7.05 7.38
C GLN A 169 -18.76 -6.67 5.98
N ARG A 170 -18.89 -7.63 5.06
CA ARG A 170 -19.46 -7.36 3.74
C ARG A 170 -20.90 -6.93 3.91
N ASP A 171 -21.23 -5.81 3.27
CA ASP A 171 -22.61 -5.38 3.13
C ASP A 171 -23.21 -6.14 1.93
N PRO A 172 -24.21 -7.02 2.15
CA PRO A 172 -24.85 -7.78 1.07
C PRO A 172 -25.63 -6.87 0.10
N ASP A 173 -25.97 -5.66 0.53
CA ASP A 173 -26.71 -4.67 -0.24
C ASP A 173 -25.80 -3.59 -0.86
N ALA A 174 -24.47 -3.70 -0.66
CA ALA A 174 -23.53 -2.79 -1.30
C ALA A 174 -23.66 -2.89 -2.82
N LEU A 175 -24.17 -1.82 -3.42
CA LEU A 175 -24.13 -1.66 -4.87
C LEU A 175 -22.67 -1.50 -5.29
N PRO A 176 -22.22 -2.13 -6.38
CA PRO A 176 -20.96 -1.75 -6.97
C PRO A 176 -21.09 -0.25 -7.25
N GLY A 177 -20.25 0.56 -6.60
CA GLY A 177 -20.26 2.00 -6.81
C GLY A 177 -20.31 2.30 -8.32
N THR A 178 -20.86 3.46 -8.71
CA THR A 178 -20.94 3.82 -10.14
C THR A 178 -19.56 4.09 -10.76
N ASP A 179 -18.47 3.79 -10.06
CA ASP A 179 -17.13 3.98 -10.57
C ASP A 179 -16.74 2.81 -11.50
N PRO A 180 -16.13 3.09 -12.67
CA PRO A 180 -15.92 2.08 -13.71
C PRO A 180 -15.07 0.87 -13.31
N GLU A 181 -14.20 0.97 -12.30
CA GLU A 181 -13.33 -0.16 -11.93
C GLU A 181 -14.02 -1.18 -11.04
N SER A 182 -14.80 -0.73 -10.04
CA SER A 182 -15.63 -1.64 -9.22
C SER A 182 -16.65 -2.40 -10.06
N ALA A 183 -17.15 -1.77 -11.13
CA ALA A 183 -18.13 -2.38 -12.03
C ALA A 183 -17.58 -3.57 -12.83
N HIS A 184 -16.25 -3.71 -12.94
CA HIS A 184 -15.60 -4.79 -13.70
C HIS A 184 -14.96 -5.86 -12.81
N LEU A 185 -14.94 -5.66 -11.50
CA LEU A 185 -14.47 -6.68 -10.58
C LEU A 185 -15.53 -7.78 -10.43
N PRO A 186 -15.13 -9.07 -10.48
CA PRO A 186 -16.06 -10.14 -10.15
C PRO A 186 -16.49 -10.01 -8.68
N PRO A 187 -17.70 -10.48 -8.34
CA PRO A 187 -18.15 -10.46 -6.95
C PRO A 187 -17.15 -11.23 -6.08
N PRO A 188 -16.83 -10.71 -4.89
CA PRO A 188 -15.82 -11.32 -4.05
C PRO A 188 -16.32 -12.68 -3.53
N ARG A 189 -15.42 -13.65 -3.48
CA ARG A 189 -15.73 -15.00 -2.98
C ARG A 189 -15.66 -15.04 -1.46
N PRO A 190 -16.47 -15.86 -0.77
CA PRO A 190 -16.41 -15.99 0.68
C PRO A 190 -15.09 -16.64 1.12
N MET A 191 -14.66 -16.39 2.36
CA MET A 191 -13.45 -16.97 2.96
C MET A 191 -13.52 -18.48 3.20
N SER A 192 -14.68 -19.09 2.91
CA SER A 192 -14.89 -20.54 2.85
C SER A 192 -14.66 -21.14 1.45
N ASP A 193 -14.48 -20.32 0.41
CA ASP A 193 -14.17 -20.78 -0.94
C ASP A 193 -12.64 -20.87 -1.12
N PRO A 194 -12.06 -22.05 -1.37
CA PRO A 194 -10.61 -22.19 -1.58
C PRO A 194 -10.09 -21.43 -2.80
N GLY A 195 -10.97 -21.02 -3.72
CA GLY A 195 -10.67 -20.17 -4.85
C GLY A 195 -10.85 -18.68 -4.60
N ALA A 196 -11.12 -18.23 -3.36
CA ALA A 196 -11.00 -16.82 -2.99
C ALA A 196 -9.53 -16.37 -3.05
N LEU A 197 -9.26 -15.12 -3.44
CA LEU A 197 -7.89 -14.62 -3.64
C LEU A 197 -7.10 -14.62 -2.32
N GLU A 198 -7.79 -14.29 -1.23
CA GLU A 198 -7.32 -14.37 0.14
C GLU A 198 -6.94 -15.81 0.51
N CYS A 199 -7.79 -16.79 0.18
CA CYS A 199 -7.52 -18.20 0.49
C CYS A 199 -6.36 -18.77 -0.34
N LEU A 200 -6.24 -18.37 -1.61
CA LEU A 200 -5.09 -18.71 -2.45
C LEU A 200 -3.79 -18.11 -1.90
N PHE A 201 -3.82 -16.85 -1.44
CA PHE A 201 -2.68 -16.20 -0.80
C PHE A 201 -2.29 -16.88 0.52
N LEU A 202 -3.27 -17.17 1.37
CA LEU A 202 -3.04 -17.82 2.66
C LEU A 202 -2.68 -19.32 2.52
N GLY A 203 -2.96 -19.94 1.36
CA GLY A 203 -2.75 -21.37 1.12
C GLY A 203 -3.74 -22.26 1.89
N GLY A 204 -4.99 -21.82 2.03
CA GLY A 204 -6.06 -22.53 2.71
C GLY A 204 -7.28 -21.64 2.99
N VAL A 205 -8.43 -22.25 3.27
CA VAL A 205 -9.62 -21.51 3.70
C VAL A 205 -9.47 -21.01 5.14
N VAL A 206 -9.95 -19.80 5.44
CA VAL A 206 -9.63 -19.10 6.70
C VAL A 206 -10.03 -19.90 7.94
N ALA A 207 -11.14 -20.63 7.89
CA ALA A 207 -11.64 -21.45 8.99
C ALA A 207 -10.68 -22.58 9.40
N ASP A 208 -9.92 -23.12 8.44
CA ASP A 208 -9.00 -24.25 8.67
C ASP A 208 -7.61 -23.79 9.09
N ILE A 209 -7.26 -22.53 8.82
CA ILE A 209 -5.95 -21.93 9.10
C ILE A 209 -6.03 -20.61 9.88
N PRO A 210 -6.79 -20.55 11.00
CA PRO A 210 -7.08 -19.29 11.70
C PRO A 210 -5.83 -18.59 12.24
N ASP A 211 -4.81 -19.35 12.67
CA ASP A 211 -3.54 -18.77 13.13
C ASP A 211 -2.74 -18.13 11.99
N ARG A 212 -2.72 -18.76 10.81
CA ARG A 212 -2.06 -18.19 9.62
C ARG A 212 -2.81 -16.96 9.13
N ALA A 213 -4.15 -17.00 9.11
CA ALA A 213 -4.97 -15.86 8.75
C ALA A 213 -4.73 -14.68 9.71
N ARG A 214 -4.63 -14.92 11.03
CA ARG A 214 -4.25 -13.89 12.01
C ARG A 214 -2.83 -13.38 11.80
N ALA A 215 -1.86 -14.25 11.56
CA ALA A 215 -0.47 -13.86 11.30
C ALA A 215 -0.35 -13.00 10.03
N ALA A 216 -1.18 -13.27 9.03
CA ALA A 216 -1.26 -12.48 7.81
C ALA A 216 -2.15 -11.23 7.95
N SER A 217 -2.79 -10.99 9.08
CA SER A 217 -3.65 -9.82 9.30
C SER A 217 -2.86 -8.68 9.94
N PRO A 218 -2.64 -7.53 9.26
CA PRO A 218 -1.98 -6.35 9.83
C PRO A 218 -2.44 -5.97 11.23
N LEU A 219 -3.73 -6.14 11.53
CA LEU A 219 -4.32 -5.82 12.83
C LEU A 219 -3.64 -6.54 14.00
N SER A 220 -3.11 -7.75 13.78
CA SER A 220 -2.42 -8.56 14.80
C SER A 220 -1.05 -8.01 15.20
N HIS A 221 -0.49 -7.07 14.44
CA HIS A 221 0.87 -6.55 14.62
C HIS A 221 0.89 -5.07 15.04
N VAL A 222 -0.27 -4.46 15.22
CA VAL A 222 -0.38 -3.05 15.62
C VAL A 222 0.24 -2.83 17.00
N SER A 223 1.10 -1.82 17.11
CA SER A 223 1.72 -1.40 18.36
C SER A 223 1.99 0.11 18.34
N ALA A 224 2.41 0.66 19.49
CA ALA A 224 2.83 2.05 19.61
C ALA A 224 4.06 2.40 18.73
N ALA A 225 4.82 1.38 18.30
CA ALA A 225 5.99 1.53 17.45
C ALA A 225 5.63 1.63 15.95
N ALA A 226 4.36 1.52 15.58
CA ALA A 226 3.92 1.68 14.20
C ALA A 226 4.34 3.06 13.65
N PRO A 227 4.91 3.13 12.44
CA PRO A 227 5.21 4.41 11.81
C PRO A 227 3.91 5.19 11.54
N PRO A 228 3.98 6.51 11.31
CA PRO A 228 2.83 7.28 10.86
C PRO A 228 2.12 6.61 9.67
N MET A 229 0.81 6.41 9.77
CA MET A 229 0.01 5.78 8.71
C MET A 229 -1.08 6.70 8.19
N LEU A 230 -1.25 6.74 6.86
CA LEU A 230 -2.45 7.25 6.20
C LEU A 230 -3.25 6.07 5.66
N ILE A 231 -4.51 5.96 6.05
CA ILE A 231 -5.43 4.92 5.60
C ILE A 231 -6.46 5.62 4.71
N ALA A 232 -6.61 5.20 3.45
CA ALA A 232 -7.54 5.78 2.50
C ALA A 232 -8.49 4.71 1.95
N HIS A 233 -9.80 4.92 2.09
CA HIS A 233 -10.80 3.93 1.69
C HIS A 233 -12.03 4.61 1.08
N GLY A 234 -12.52 4.09 -0.04
CA GLY A 234 -13.74 4.57 -0.69
C GLY A 234 -14.99 4.07 0.04
N THR A 235 -16.05 4.88 0.12
CA THR A 235 -17.27 4.46 0.85
C THR A 235 -18.10 3.41 0.10
N PHE A 236 -17.87 3.22 -1.20
CA PHE A 236 -18.57 2.25 -2.06
C PHE A 236 -17.68 1.06 -2.44
N ASP A 237 -16.67 0.74 -1.63
CA ASP A 237 -15.82 -0.43 -1.87
C ASP A 237 -16.59 -1.74 -1.62
N GLY A 238 -16.97 -2.41 -2.71
CA GLY A 238 -17.68 -3.69 -2.68
C GLY A 238 -16.76 -4.92 -2.61
N ALA A 239 -15.44 -4.75 -2.74
CA ALA A 239 -14.49 -5.86 -2.70
C ALA A 239 -13.93 -6.08 -1.29
N ILE A 240 -13.47 -4.99 -0.66
CA ILE A 240 -12.97 -4.98 0.71
C ILE A 240 -13.85 -4.03 1.54
N PRO A 241 -14.49 -4.50 2.62
CA PRO A 241 -15.36 -3.64 3.41
C PRO A 241 -14.61 -2.44 4.01
N PRO A 242 -15.16 -1.20 3.94
CA PRO A 242 -14.56 -0.03 4.58
C PRO A 242 -14.35 -0.17 6.11
N ALA A 243 -15.10 -1.08 6.74
CA ALA A 243 -14.92 -1.45 8.15
C ALA A 243 -13.50 -1.98 8.46
N GLN A 244 -12.81 -2.58 7.49
CA GLN A 244 -11.42 -3.03 7.65
C GLN A 244 -10.49 -1.83 7.96
N SER A 245 -10.57 -0.75 7.18
CA SER A 245 -9.79 0.47 7.43
C SER A 245 -10.18 1.16 8.73
N ALA A 246 -11.47 1.15 9.08
CA ALA A 246 -11.92 1.68 10.37
C ALA A 246 -11.27 0.93 11.54
N GLN A 247 -11.22 -0.41 11.49
CA GLN A 247 -10.59 -1.24 12.52
C GLN A 247 -9.10 -0.96 12.66
N LEU A 248 -8.37 -0.83 11.54
CA LEU A 248 -6.94 -0.50 11.59
C LEU A 248 -6.71 0.86 12.24
N PHE A 249 -7.45 1.89 11.83
CA PHE A 249 -7.35 3.23 12.41
C PHE A 249 -7.61 3.21 13.92
N GLU A 250 -8.68 2.56 14.36
CA GLU A 250 -9.02 2.44 15.77
C GLU A 250 -7.96 1.68 16.57
N ALA A 251 -7.40 0.61 16.01
CA ALA A 251 -6.33 -0.13 16.66
C ALA A 251 -5.05 0.72 16.82
N LEU A 252 -4.67 1.47 15.78
CA LEU A 252 -3.53 2.39 15.83
C LEU A 252 -3.76 3.50 16.86
N ASP A 253 -4.97 4.10 16.90
CA ASP A 253 -5.30 5.12 17.91
C ASP A 253 -5.28 4.56 19.34
N ARG A 254 -5.82 3.35 19.56
CA ARG A 254 -5.76 2.69 20.87
C ARG A 254 -4.32 2.36 21.28
N ALA A 255 -3.47 1.96 20.33
CA ALA A 255 -2.07 1.67 20.57
C ALA A 255 -1.20 2.93 20.77
N GLY A 256 -1.74 4.12 20.53
CA GLY A 256 -1.00 5.39 20.65
C GLY A 256 -0.12 5.71 19.44
N ALA A 257 -0.36 5.06 18.29
CA ALA A 257 0.34 5.34 17.04
C ALA A 257 -0.27 6.54 16.30
N ARG A 258 0.53 7.20 15.47
CA ARG A 258 0.08 8.32 14.61
C ARG A 258 -0.63 7.75 13.39
N ALA A 259 -1.92 8.05 13.25
CA ALA A 259 -2.70 7.60 12.11
C ALA A 259 -3.67 8.69 11.63
N GLU A 260 -3.89 8.71 10.31
CA GLU A 260 -4.93 9.50 9.66
C GLU A 260 -5.80 8.56 8.83
N TRP A 261 -7.12 8.67 8.92
CA TRP A 261 -8.06 7.89 8.12
C TRP A 261 -8.90 8.79 7.23
N LEU A 262 -8.86 8.53 5.93
CA LEU A 262 -9.65 9.18 4.91
C LEU A 262 -10.72 8.24 4.37
N GLN A 263 -11.97 8.59 4.65
CA GLN A 263 -13.12 8.02 3.97
C GLN A 263 -13.44 8.90 2.77
N ILE A 264 -13.41 8.34 1.57
CA ILE A 264 -13.57 9.08 0.32
C ILE A 264 -14.94 8.74 -0.28
N GLU A 265 -15.81 9.73 -0.34
CA GLU A 265 -17.21 9.50 -0.68
C GLU A 265 -17.38 9.05 -2.14
N GLY A 266 -18.15 7.97 -2.34
CA GLY A 266 -18.57 7.48 -3.64
C GLY A 266 -17.52 6.73 -4.46
N LEU A 267 -16.26 6.68 -3.99
CA LEU A 267 -15.24 5.84 -4.61
C LEU A 267 -15.45 4.37 -4.20
N GLY A 268 -15.29 3.45 -5.14
CA GLY A 268 -15.23 2.01 -4.88
C GLY A 268 -13.79 1.47 -4.88
N HIS A 269 -13.63 0.19 -5.19
CA HIS A 269 -12.34 -0.49 -5.12
C HIS A 269 -11.41 -0.11 -6.29
N GLY A 270 -10.11 0.05 -6.01
CA GLY A 270 -9.09 0.20 -7.06
C GLY A 270 -8.74 1.63 -7.47
N PHE A 271 -9.30 2.66 -6.83
CA PHE A 271 -9.08 4.05 -7.25
C PHE A 271 -7.61 4.50 -7.31
N LEU A 272 -6.72 3.94 -6.48
CA LEU A 272 -5.28 4.24 -6.50
C LEU A 272 -4.52 3.60 -7.67
N ASN A 273 -5.15 2.73 -8.46
CA ASN A 273 -4.55 2.21 -9.70
C ASN A 273 -4.67 3.24 -10.84
N ARG A 274 -5.42 4.34 -10.65
CA ARG A 274 -5.74 5.33 -11.70
C ARG A 274 -4.79 6.52 -11.72
N SER A 275 -4.18 6.75 -12.88
CA SER A 275 -3.36 7.94 -13.14
C SER A 275 -4.16 9.25 -13.12
N ALA A 276 -5.40 9.24 -13.64
CA ALA A 276 -6.23 10.43 -13.81
C ALA A 276 -7.32 10.56 -12.72
N LEU A 277 -7.10 10.01 -11.52
CA LEU A 277 -8.12 9.99 -10.44
C LEU A 277 -8.66 11.38 -10.10
N ASP A 278 -7.76 12.33 -9.85
CA ASP A 278 -8.12 13.69 -9.40
C ASP A 278 -8.70 14.58 -10.52
N GLU A 279 -8.71 14.10 -11.77
CA GLU A 279 -9.34 14.83 -12.89
C GLU A 279 -10.87 14.81 -12.80
N ALA A 280 -11.45 13.89 -12.01
CA ALA A 280 -12.87 13.90 -11.66
C ALA A 280 -13.26 15.06 -10.72
N GLY A 281 -12.29 15.84 -10.24
CA GLY A 281 -12.48 16.95 -9.31
C GLY A 281 -12.25 16.55 -7.85
N PRO A 282 -12.36 17.51 -6.92
CA PRO A 282 -12.13 17.23 -5.51
C PRO A 282 -13.27 16.38 -4.94
N PHE A 283 -12.90 15.25 -4.34
CA PHE A 283 -13.84 14.34 -3.69
C PHE A 283 -14.25 14.89 -2.32
N ALA A 284 -15.49 14.64 -1.92
CA ALA A 284 -15.87 14.83 -0.53
C ALA A 284 -15.20 13.73 0.30
N MET A 285 -14.58 14.13 1.41
CA MET A 285 -13.85 13.22 2.28
C MET A 285 -14.17 13.50 3.74
N THR A 286 -14.14 12.44 4.54
CA THR A 286 -14.12 12.56 6.00
C THR A 286 -12.76 12.11 6.51
N ARG A 287 -12.01 13.03 7.12
CA ARG A 287 -10.72 12.76 7.76
C ARG A 287 -10.90 12.54 9.25
N ARG A 288 -10.24 11.54 9.80
CA ARG A 288 -10.07 11.35 11.25
C ARG A 288 -8.58 11.27 11.57
N LEU A 289 -8.19 11.86 12.70
CA LEU A 289 -6.82 11.85 13.19
C LEU A 289 -6.77 11.07 14.51
N SER A 290 -5.75 10.25 14.70
CA SER A 290 -5.50 9.61 16.00
C SER A 290 -5.10 10.66 17.04
N ARG A 291 -5.27 10.37 18.32
CA ARG A 291 -4.87 11.23 19.44
C ARG A 291 -3.39 11.57 19.38
N ALA A 292 -2.54 10.60 19.02
CA ALA A 292 -1.10 10.81 18.84
C ALA A 292 -0.77 11.72 17.63
N ALA A 293 -1.69 11.84 16.67
CA ALA A 293 -1.61 12.79 15.57
C ALA A 293 -2.30 14.14 15.87
N GLY A 294 -2.71 14.39 17.12
CA GLY A 294 -3.40 15.61 17.54
C GLY A 294 -4.91 15.60 17.32
N GLY A 295 -5.50 14.44 17.02
CA GLY A 295 -6.93 14.28 16.85
C GLY A 295 -7.72 14.40 18.16
N THR A 296 -8.92 14.97 18.06
CA THR A 296 -9.87 15.13 19.17
C THR A 296 -10.97 14.06 19.18
N GLY A 297 -10.88 13.07 18.28
CA GLY A 297 -11.95 12.10 18.00
C GLY A 297 -13.03 12.61 17.04
N ALA A 298 -13.02 13.92 16.72
CA ALA A 298 -13.94 14.51 15.75
C ALA A 298 -13.56 14.14 14.31
N ALA A 299 -14.58 13.95 13.48
CA ALA A 299 -14.43 13.80 12.04
C ALA A 299 -14.34 15.19 11.39
N ILE A 300 -13.43 15.34 10.43
CA ILE A 300 -13.19 16.59 9.70
C ILE A 300 -13.68 16.38 8.28
N ALA A 301 -14.75 17.09 7.90
CA ALA A 301 -15.20 17.12 6.52
C ALA A 301 -14.26 17.99 5.68
N GLU A 302 -13.78 17.46 4.56
CA GLU A 302 -12.92 18.19 3.63
C GLU A 302 -13.26 17.84 2.17
N ARG A 303 -12.72 18.65 1.26
CA ARG A 303 -12.75 18.35 -0.18
C ARG A 303 -11.35 18.48 -0.75
N SER A 304 -10.84 17.41 -1.36
CA SER A 304 -9.48 17.39 -1.92
C SER A 304 -9.34 16.39 -3.06
N GLY A 305 -8.26 16.52 -3.83
CA GLY A 305 -7.77 15.42 -4.66
C GLY A 305 -7.15 14.33 -3.77
N VAL A 306 -7.31 13.07 -4.13
CA VAL A 306 -6.76 11.94 -3.37
C VAL A 306 -5.23 11.97 -3.42
N TRP A 307 -4.63 12.21 -4.59
CA TRP A 307 -3.17 12.31 -4.71
C TRP A 307 -2.63 13.54 -3.98
N GLN A 308 -3.39 14.64 -3.99
CA GLN A 308 -3.06 15.82 -3.20
C GLN A 308 -3.06 15.53 -1.69
N ALA A 309 -4.08 14.84 -1.18
CA ALA A 309 -4.18 14.48 0.24
C ALA A 309 -3.04 13.56 0.68
N ILE A 310 -2.67 12.58 -0.16
CA ILE A 310 -1.55 11.67 0.08
C ILE A 310 -0.22 12.43 0.11
N ARG A 311 0.05 13.29 -0.88
CA ARG A 311 1.27 14.12 -0.87
C ARG A 311 1.35 15.01 0.35
N SER A 312 0.25 15.63 0.74
CA SER A 312 0.21 16.48 1.93
C SER A 312 0.58 15.70 3.19
N PHE A 313 0.17 14.43 3.31
CA PHE A 313 0.59 13.55 4.38
C PHE A 313 2.11 13.24 4.32
N LEU A 314 2.62 12.88 3.14
CA LEU A 314 4.05 12.60 2.94
C LEU A 314 4.94 13.81 3.24
N ASP A 315 4.56 15.01 2.80
CA ASP A 315 5.32 16.24 3.04
C ASP A 315 5.46 16.55 4.54
N ARG A 316 4.44 16.19 5.34
CA ARG A 316 4.46 16.34 6.81
C ARG A 316 5.26 15.23 7.52
N THR A 317 5.31 14.02 6.97
CA THR A 317 5.91 12.85 7.63
C THR A 317 7.34 12.58 7.16
N LEU A 318 7.72 13.03 5.97
CA LEU A 318 9.05 12.93 5.39
C LEU A 318 9.67 14.33 5.16
N PRO A 319 9.75 15.20 6.19
CA PRO A 319 10.23 16.57 6.00
C PRO A 319 11.64 16.56 5.40
N GLY A 320 11.91 17.53 4.52
CA GLY A 320 13.26 17.76 4.01
C GLY A 320 14.26 18.09 5.12
N PRO A 321 15.57 17.99 4.87
CA PRO A 321 16.56 18.51 5.81
C PRO A 321 16.23 19.97 6.14
N ALA A 322 16.28 20.34 7.42
CA ALA A 322 16.11 21.72 7.85
C ALA A 322 17.14 22.57 7.10
N ARG A 323 16.66 23.59 6.37
CA ARG A 323 17.50 24.55 5.66
C ARG A 323 18.25 25.45 6.61
#